data_AF-A0A2E2N255-F1
#
_entry.id   AF-A0A2E2N255-F1
#
_cell.length_a   1.000
_cell.length_b   1.000
_cell.length_c   1.000
_cell.angle_alpha   90.00
_cell.angle_beta   90.00
_cell.angle_gamma   90.00
#
_symmetry.space_group_name_H-M   'P 1'
#
loop_
_entity.id
_entity.type
_entity.pdbx_description
1 polymer ?
#
loop_
_entity_poly.entity_id
_entity_poly.type
_entity_poly.pdbx_seq_one_letter_code
_entity_poly.pdbx_strand_id
1 'polypeptide(L)'
;AEARQRWPLDEVTLIHRIGRLEPGDPIVLVVVASAHRRAAFEACEFLMDHLKTRAPFWKKEHTESGDYWVSERRQDHDDAKRWEVASQ
;
A
#
# COMPACT_ATOMS: atom_id res chain seq x y z
N ALA A 1 -0.22 2.91 -12.56
CA ALA A 1 0.51 3.26 -13.80
C ALA A 1 2.02 3.20 -13.59
N GLU A 2 2.57 3.94 -12.62
CA GLU A 2 4.02 4.01 -12.34
C GLU A 2 4.72 2.64 -12.15
N ALA A 3 4.12 1.71 -11.41
CA ALA A 3 4.70 0.37 -11.24
C ALA A 3 4.94 -0.37 -12.58
N ARG A 4 4.03 -0.23 -13.56
CA ARG A 4 4.20 -0.85 -14.90
C ARG A 4 5.27 -0.14 -15.74
N GLN A 5 5.70 1.06 -15.38
CA GLN A 5 6.80 1.77 -16.03
C GLN A 5 8.15 1.35 -15.45
N ARG A 6 8.20 1.02 -14.16
CA ARG A 6 9.41 0.60 -13.45
C ARG A 6 9.74 -0.88 -13.61
N TRP A 7 8.73 -1.74 -13.77
CA TRP A 7 8.90 -3.20 -13.90
C TRP A 7 8.08 -3.79 -15.05
N PRO A 8 8.55 -4.89 -15.68
CA PRO A 8 7.79 -5.63 -16.69
C PRO A 8 6.71 -6.49 -16.01
N LEU A 9 5.53 -5.91 -15.81
CA LEU A 9 4.39 -6.55 -15.14
C LEU A 9 3.32 -6.97 -16.14
N ASP A 10 2.87 -8.22 -16.04
CA ASP A 10 1.78 -8.76 -16.84
C ASP A 10 0.44 -8.21 -16.32
N GLU A 11 0.20 -8.35 -15.02
CA GLU A 11 -1.06 -7.95 -14.38
C GLU A 11 -0.85 -7.33 -12.99
N VAL A 12 -1.73 -6.40 -12.62
CA VAL A 12 -1.77 -5.79 -11.30
C VAL A 12 -3.22 -5.63 -10.87
N THR A 13 -3.59 -6.24 -9.75
CA THR A 13 -4.90 -6.05 -9.09
C THR A 13 -4.70 -5.43 -7.72
N LEU A 14 -5.41 -4.33 -7.45
CA LEU A 14 -5.42 -3.66 -6.16
C LEU A 14 -6.87 -3.48 -5.70
N ILE A 15 -7.17 -4.01 -4.52
CA ILE A 15 -8.48 -3.89 -3.88
C ILE A 15 -8.26 -3.32 -2.49
N HIS A 16 -8.95 -2.23 -2.17
CA HIS A 16 -8.93 -1.63 -0.85
C HIS A 16 -10.36 -1.48 -0.34
N ARG A 17 -10.67 -2.04 0.82
CA ARG A 17 -11.98 -1.93 1.46
C ARG A 17 -12.12 -0.61 2.22
N ILE A 18 -13.36 -0.15 2.35
CA ILE A 18 -13.73 1.01 3.15
C ILE A 18 -14.95 0.67 4.01
N GLY A 19 -15.23 1.52 4.99
CA GLY A 19 -16.34 1.33 5.94
C GLY A 19 -15.88 0.69 7.24
N ARG A 20 -16.82 0.04 7.94
CA ARG A 20 -16.53 -0.60 9.23
C ARG A 20 -15.82 -1.93 9.02
N LEU A 21 -14.74 -2.11 9.76
CA LEU A 21 -13.87 -3.29 9.72
C LEU A 21 -13.54 -3.67 11.16
N GLU A 22 -13.61 -4.96 11.47
CA GLU A 22 -13.28 -5.50 12.78
C GLU A 22 -11.82 -6.00 12.80
N PRO A 23 -11.18 -6.13 13.98
CA PRO A 23 -9.84 -6.69 14.08
C PRO A 23 -9.73 -8.06 13.41
N GLY A 24 -8.77 -8.21 12.50
CA GLY A 24 -8.55 -9.43 11.72
C GLY A 24 -9.18 -9.41 10.33
N ASP A 25 -10.05 -8.44 10.02
CA ASP A 25 -10.61 -8.31 8.67
C ASP A 25 -9.52 -7.95 7.65
N PRO A 26 -9.50 -8.59 6.46
CA PRO A 26 -8.63 -8.17 5.38
C PRO A 26 -9.06 -6.79 4.89
N ILE A 27 -8.12 -5.85 4.79
CA ILE A 27 -8.41 -4.44 4.42
C ILE A 27 -7.98 -4.16 2.98
N VAL A 28 -6.80 -4.65 2.60
CA VAL A 28 -6.17 -4.38 1.30
C VAL A 28 -5.61 -5.67 0.71
N LEU A 29 -5.75 -5.81 -0.60
CA LEU A 29 -5.14 -6.86 -1.40
C LEU A 29 -4.38 -6.22 -2.57
N VAL A 30 -3.11 -6.60 -2.72
CA VAL A 30 -2.29 -6.27 -3.89
C VAL A 30 -1.80 -7.58 -4.48
N VAL A 31 -2.09 -7.79 -5.77
CA VAL A 31 -1.65 -8.94 -6.55
C VAL A 31 -0.87 -8.43 -7.75
N VAL A 32 0.33 -8.97 -7.96
CA VAL A 32 1.20 -8.62 -9.08
C VAL A 32 1.64 -9.90 -9.78
N ALA A 33 1.46 -9.94 -11.10
CA ALA A 33 1.96 -10.98 -11.97
C ALA A 33 3.11 -10.45 -12.84
N SER A 34 4.19 -11.24 -12.93
CA SER A 34 5.34 -10.97 -13.80
C SER A 34 6.03 -12.28 -14.16
N ALA A 35 6.62 -12.33 -15.35
CA ALA A 35 7.46 -13.44 -15.81
C ALA A 35 8.64 -13.77 -14.87
N HIS A 36 9.13 -12.79 -14.11
CA HIS A 36 10.22 -12.99 -13.15
C HIS A 36 9.81 -12.56 -11.74
N ARG A 37 9.95 -13.49 -10.78
CA ARG A 37 9.52 -13.28 -9.39
C ARG A 37 10.05 -12.00 -8.74
N ARG A 38 11.27 -11.56 -9.11
CA ARG A 38 11.88 -10.36 -8.52
C ARG A 38 11.07 -9.11 -8.84
N ALA A 39 10.69 -8.94 -10.11
CA ALA A 39 9.84 -7.84 -10.55
C ALA A 39 8.47 -7.88 -9.87
N ALA A 40 7.88 -9.07 -9.68
CA ALA A 40 6.61 -9.21 -8.98
C ALA A 40 6.70 -8.79 -7.50
N PHE A 41 7.74 -9.24 -6.78
CA PHE A 41 7.92 -8.88 -5.37
C PHE A 41 8.23 -7.39 -5.18
N GLU A 42 9.19 -6.85 -5.93
CA GLU A 42 9.57 -5.44 -5.82
C GLU A 42 8.40 -4.50 -6.17
N ALA A 43 7.66 -4.80 -7.24
CA ALA A 43 6.49 -3.99 -7.60
C ALA A 43 5.36 -4.11 -6.57
N CYS A 44 5.16 -5.29 -5.96
CA CYS A 44 4.15 -5.47 -4.92
C CYS A 44 4.49 -4.65 -3.67
N GLU A 45 5.76 -4.66 -3.24
CA GLU A 45 6.24 -3.84 -2.12
C GLU A 45 6.09 -2.35 -2.42
N PHE A 46 6.53 -1.90 -3.60
CA PHE A 46 6.36 -0.53 -4.07
C PHE A 46 4.90 -0.07 -4.01
N LEU A 47 3.96 -0.89 -4.51
CA LEU A 47 2.54 -0.56 -4.51
C LEU A 47 1.97 -0.44 -3.09
N MET A 48 2.39 -1.30 -2.16
CA MET A 48 1.97 -1.25 -0.76
C MET A 48 2.48 0.01 -0.05
N ASP A 49 3.76 0.36 -0.23
CA ASP A 49 4.36 1.56 0.37
C ASP A 49 3.72 2.84 -0.16
N HIS A 50 3.48 2.90 -1.48
CA HIS A 50 2.84 4.03 -2.13
C HIS A 50 1.38 4.18 -1.69
N LEU A 51 0.65 3.05 -1.55
CA LEU A 51 -0.73 3.06 -1.04
C LEU A 51 -0.81 3.63 0.38
N LYS A 52 0.11 3.25 1.27
CA LYS A 52 0.08 3.70 2.67
C LYS A 52 0.44 5.18 2.86
N THR A 53 1.09 5.81 1.88
CA THR A 53 1.60 7.18 2.01
C THR A 53 0.89 8.19 1.11
N ARG A 54 0.38 7.76 -0.04
CA ARG A 54 -0.20 8.68 -1.04
C ARG A 54 -1.69 8.50 -1.25
N ALA A 55 -2.27 7.38 -0.82
CA ALA A 55 -3.72 7.20 -0.94
C ALA A 55 -4.44 7.95 0.20
N PRO A 56 -5.49 8.74 -0.09
CA PRO A 56 -6.19 9.54 0.91
C PRO A 56 -7.14 8.68 1.74
N PHE A 57 -6.59 7.92 2.70
CA PHE A 57 -7.35 7.11 3.64
C PHE A 57 -7.17 7.62 5.06
N TRP A 58 -8.25 7.61 5.84
CA TRP A 58 -8.22 7.92 7.27
C TRP A 58 -8.86 6.77 8.04
N LYS A 59 -8.17 6.29 9.08
CA LYS A 59 -8.67 5.25 9.96
C LYS A 59 -9.19 5.89 11.24
N LYS A 60 -10.47 5.69 11.54
CA LYS A 60 -11.09 6.08 12.81
C LYS A 60 -11.24 4.85 13.68
N GLU A 61 -10.67 4.88 14.88
CA GLU A 61 -10.81 3.80 15.86
C GLU A 61 -11.88 4.17 16.88
N HIS A 62 -12.74 3.20 17.17
CA HIS A 62 -13.84 3.31 18.12
C HIS A 62 -13.44 2.53 19.38
N THR A 63 -13.36 3.21 20.52
CA THR A 63 -13.01 2.59 21.81
C THR A 63 -14.03 2.96 22.88
N GLU A 64 -14.04 2.23 24.00
CA GLU A 64 -14.90 2.54 25.14
C GLU A 64 -14.65 3.95 25.70
N SER A 65 -13.41 4.44 25.59
CA SER A 65 -13.00 5.78 26.04
C SER A 65 -13.29 6.89 25.03
N GLY A 66 -13.83 6.55 23.87
CA GLY A 66 -14.15 7.48 22.79
C GLY A 66 -13.46 7.16 21.46
N ASP A 67 -13.82 7.93 20.45
CA ASP A 67 -13.32 7.77 19.10
C ASP A 67 -12.09 8.65 18.83
N TYR A 68 -11.14 8.15 18.06
CA TYR A 68 -10.02 8.96 17.57
C TYR A 68 -9.61 8.58 16.14
N TRP A 69 -8.96 9.54 15.47
CA TRP A 69 -8.35 9.31 14.16
C TRP A 69 -6.91 8.83 14.36
N VAL A 70 -6.55 7.73 13.70
CA VAL A 70 -5.20 7.17 13.73
C VAL A 70 -4.30 8.03 12.85
N SER A 71 -3.19 8.50 13.41
CA SER A 71 -2.18 9.25 12.66
C SER A 71 -1.36 8.34 11.76
N GLU A 72 -0.88 8.89 10.65
CA GLU A 72 0.14 8.25 9.83
C GLU A 72 1.40 7.93 10.66
N ARG A 73 2.13 6.89 10.26
CA ARG A 73 3.38 6.52 10.93
C ARG A 73 4.55 7.02 10.09
N ARG A 74 5.56 7.57 10.76
CA ARG A 74 6.81 8.02 10.13
C ARG A 74 7.47 6.92 9.27
N GLN A 75 7.40 5.66 9.71
CA GLN A 75 7.99 4.54 8.98
C GLN A 75 7.38 4.40 7.57
N ASP A 76 6.06 4.60 7.41
CA ASP A 76 5.41 4.46 6.12
C ASP A 76 6.01 5.50 5.12
N HIS A 77 6.31 6.72 5.59
CA HIS A 77 7.00 7.76 4.81
C HIS A 77 8.45 7.40 4.47
N ASP A 78 9.20 6.86 5.43
CA ASP A 78 10.60 6.48 5.20
C ASP A 78 10.70 5.28 4.24
N ASP A 79 9.76 4.33 4.29
CA ASP A 79 9.66 3.22 3.36
C ASP A 79 9.37 3.70 1.94
N ALA A 80 8.49 4.68 1.77
CA ALA A 80 8.16 5.26 0.47
C ALA A 80 9.34 6.00 -0.19
N LYS A 81 10.20 6.66 0.60
CA LYS A 81 11.40 7.36 0.09
C LYS A 81 12.39 6.44 -0.61
N ARG A 82 12.44 5.16 -0.24
CA ARG A 82 13.31 4.15 -0.89
C ARG A 82 13.08 4.09 -2.41
N TRP A 83 11.89 4.47 -2.85
CA TRP A 83 11.47 4.42 -4.25
C TRP A 83 11.66 5.74 -5.01
N GLU A 84 12.09 6.82 -4.35
CA GLU A 84 12.31 8.12 -5.00
C GLU A 84 13.62 8.16 -5.79
N VAL A 85 14.57 7.26 -5.49
CA VAL A 85 15.94 7.30 -6.03
C VAL A 85 16.12 6.50 -7.33
N ALA A 86 15.13 5.71 -7.75
CA ALA A 86 15.24 4.84 -8.94
C ALA A 86 14.78 5.52 -10.24
N SER A 87 15.22 6.77 -10.47
CA SER A 87 15.07 7.45 -11.77
C SER A 87 16.46 7.58 -12.42
N GLN A 88 16.93 6.52 -13.06
CA GLN A 88 17.95 6.61 -14.12
C GLN A 88 17.42 5.91 -15.35
#